data_AF-A0A0A1VSI8-F1
#
_entry.id   AF-A0A0A1VSI8-F1
#
_cell.length_a   1.000
_cell.length_b   1.000
_cell.length_c   1.000
_cell.angle_alpha   90.00
_cell.angle_beta   90.00
_cell.angle_gamma   90.00
#
_symmetry.space_group_name_H-M   'P 1'
#
loop_
_entity.id
_entity.type
_entity.pdbx_description
1 polymer ?
#
loop_
_entity_poly.entity_id
_entity_poly.type
_entity_poly.pdbx_seq_one_letter_code
_entity_poly.pdbx_strand_id
1 'polypeptide(L)'
;MILTFGYGNRSSYDSLLAYINEFEVDFLIDVREKPRAWSRKWYGDQLEKLCHQQGIEYLSEKTLGNISGTSHWVSPEPEKVDQVLQDIAKKAQSKTVLLLCAEMDYHRCHRVEVAEKLQELTHQPINHLQ
;
A
#
# COMPACT_ATOMS: atom_id res chain seq x y z
N MET A 1 -2.19 -11.86 5.04
CA MET A 1 -0.82 -11.77 4.45
C MET A 1 -0.55 -10.31 4.12
N ILE A 2 0.71 -9.83 4.20
CA ILE A 2 1.05 -8.46 3.83
C ILE A 2 1.84 -8.47 2.52
N LEU A 3 1.31 -7.82 1.49
CA LEU A 3 1.97 -7.63 0.21
C LEU A 3 2.40 -6.18 0.07
N THR A 4 3.47 -5.91 -0.67
CA THR A 4 3.83 -4.54 -1.06
C THR A 4 4.05 -4.47 -2.56
N PHE A 5 3.61 -3.38 -3.19
CA PHE A 5 3.75 -3.15 -4.61
C PHE A 5 4.13 -1.69 -4.88
N GLY A 6 5.16 -1.52 -5.71
CA GLY A 6 5.59 -0.23 -6.22
C GLY A 6 5.22 -0.10 -7.69
N TYR A 7 4.43 0.90 -8.07
CA TYR A 7 4.00 1.00 -9.48
C TYR A 7 5.05 1.61 -10.42
N GLY A 8 6.17 2.14 -9.90
CA GLY A 8 7.08 3.05 -10.60
C GLY A 8 7.33 2.75 -12.08
N ASN A 9 7.22 3.78 -12.93
CA ASN A 9 7.38 3.73 -14.39
C ASN A 9 6.52 2.70 -15.16
N ARG A 10 5.64 1.94 -14.52
CA ARG A 10 4.76 0.99 -15.20
C ARG A 10 3.71 1.72 -16.02
N SER A 11 3.59 1.30 -17.27
CA SER A 11 2.64 1.85 -18.24
C SER A 11 1.26 1.22 -18.14
N SER A 12 1.06 0.09 -17.47
CA SER A 12 -0.23 -0.60 -17.32
C SER A 12 -0.44 -1.13 -15.90
N TYR A 13 -1.66 -1.58 -15.60
CA TYR A 13 -1.99 -2.23 -14.33
C TYR A 13 -1.77 -3.75 -14.36
N ASP A 14 -1.24 -4.32 -15.45
CA ASP A 14 -1.33 -5.77 -15.70
C ASP A 14 -0.70 -6.59 -14.57
N SER A 15 0.49 -6.21 -14.08
CA SER A 15 1.09 -6.91 -12.95
C SER A 15 0.37 -6.66 -11.63
N LEU A 16 -0.17 -5.46 -11.41
CA LEU A 16 -0.98 -5.20 -10.22
C LEU A 16 -2.20 -6.13 -10.21
N LEU A 17 -2.89 -6.25 -11.34
CA LEU A 17 -4.06 -7.12 -11.50
C LEU A 17 -3.68 -8.60 -11.39
N ALA A 18 -2.54 -9.00 -11.97
CA ALA A 18 -2.03 -10.36 -11.82
C ALA A 18 -1.85 -10.72 -10.34
N TYR A 19 -1.21 -9.84 -9.55
CA TYR A 19 -0.99 -10.06 -8.13
C TYR A 19 -2.26 -9.97 -7.28
N ILE A 20 -3.19 -9.08 -7.61
CA ILE A 20 -4.50 -9.02 -6.95
C ILE A 20 -5.21 -10.38 -7.06
N ASN A 21 -5.18 -10.98 -8.25
CA ASN A 21 -5.81 -12.28 -8.50
C ASN A 21 -5.01 -13.45 -7.91
N GLU A 22 -3.68 -13.45 -8.06
CA GLU A 22 -2.80 -14.53 -7.58
C GLU A 22 -2.86 -14.69 -6.05
N PHE A 23 -2.91 -13.58 -5.32
CA PHE A 23 -2.89 -13.59 -3.85
C PHE A 23 -4.26 -13.36 -3.21
N GLU A 24 -5.33 -13.31 -4.02
CA GLU A 24 -6.70 -13.04 -3.57
C GLU A 24 -6.75 -11.80 -2.64
N VAL A 25 -6.25 -10.67 -3.14
CA VAL A 25 -6.14 -9.43 -2.36
C VAL A 25 -7.53 -8.91 -2.01
N ASP A 26 -7.80 -8.68 -0.73
CA ASP A 26 -9.06 -8.06 -0.26
C ASP A 26 -8.98 -6.53 -0.23
N PHE A 27 -7.81 -6.00 0.14
CA PHE A 27 -7.60 -4.58 0.39
C PHE A 27 -6.36 -4.06 -0.31
N LEU A 28 -6.51 -3.00 -1.10
CA LEU A 28 -5.42 -2.18 -1.58
C LEU A 28 -5.32 -0.91 -0.73
N ILE A 29 -4.23 -0.77 0.01
CA ILE A 29 -3.96 0.38 0.87
C ILE A 29 -2.89 1.24 0.21
N ASP A 30 -3.27 2.45 -0.20
CA ASP A 30 -2.36 3.45 -0.72
C ASP A 30 -1.70 4.20 0.42
N VAL A 31 -0.38 3.98 0.59
CA VAL A 31 0.44 4.58 1.65
C VAL A 31 1.14 5.86 1.18
N ARG A 32 0.65 6.51 0.12
CA ARG A 32 1.15 7.82 -0.32
C ARG A 32 0.49 8.93 0.50
N GLU A 33 1.26 9.97 0.84
CA GLU A 33 0.71 11.19 1.46
C GLU A 33 -0.39 11.82 0.57
N LYS A 34 -0.13 11.85 -0.73
CA LYS A 34 -1.07 12.30 -1.76
C LYS A 34 -1.10 11.25 -2.86
N PRO A 35 -2.27 10.67 -3.20
CA PRO A 35 -2.39 9.66 -4.24
C PRO A 35 -2.38 10.31 -5.63
N ARG A 36 -1.36 11.12 -5.91
CA ARG A 36 -1.03 11.71 -7.20
C ARG A 36 0.16 10.96 -7.79
N ALA A 37 0.28 11.05 -9.10
CA ALA A 37 1.32 10.37 -9.85
C ALA A 37 1.70 11.18 -11.09
N TRP A 38 2.77 10.77 -11.77
CA TRP A 38 3.12 11.30 -13.08
C TRP A 38 2.07 10.96 -14.14
N SER A 39 1.59 9.71 -14.15
CA SER A 39 0.52 9.26 -15.04
C SER A 39 -0.83 9.30 -14.32
N ARG A 40 -1.85 9.87 -14.98
CA ARG A 40 -3.22 10.01 -14.44
C ARG A 40 -3.82 8.70 -13.96
N LYS A 41 -3.40 7.57 -14.52
CA LYS A 41 -3.84 6.23 -14.15
C LYS A 41 -3.46 5.82 -12.73
N TRP A 42 -2.33 6.28 -12.22
CA TRP A 42 -1.91 5.92 -10.86
C TRP A 42 -2.47 6.89 -9.81
N TYR A 43 -3.49 7.67 -10.14
CA TYR A 43 -4.17 8.54 -9.19
C TYR A 43 -5.16 7.72 -8.35
N GLY A 44 -5.41 8.18 -7.12
CA GLY A 44 -6.27 7.47 -6.18
C GLY A 44 -7.67 7.18 -6.72
N ASP A 45 -8.31 8.11 -7.43
CA ASP A 45 -9.64 7.90 -8.00
C ASP A 45 -9.67 6.86 -9.14
N GLN A 46 -8.55 6.67 -9.85
CA GLN A 46 -8.45 5.64 -10.88
C GLN A 46 -8.17 4.28 -10.25
N LEU A 47 -7.34 4.25 -9.20
CA LEU A 47 -7.07 3.04 -8.42
C LEU A 47 -8.32 2.56 -7.69
N GLU A 48 -9.11 3.48 -7.13
CA GLU A 48 -10.38 3.17 -6.48
C GLU A 48 -11.37 2.55 -7.48
N LYS A 49 -11.50 3.14 -8.67
CA LYS A 49 -12.31 2.56 -9.76
C LYS A 49 -11.84 1.17 -10.17
N LEU A 50 -10.52 1.00 -10.31
CA LEU A 50 -9.91 -0.29 -10.64
C LEU A 50 -10.23 -1.33 -9.55
N CYS A 51 -10.05 -0.98 -8.28
CA CYS A 51 -10.33 -1.85 -7.14
C CYS A 51 -11.80 -2.27 -7.11
N HIS A 52 -12.72 -1.31 -7.28
CA HIS A 52 -14.15 -1.58 -7.36
C HIS A 52 -14.50 -2.54 -8.52
N GLN A 53 -13.84 -2.41 -9.68
CA GLN A 53 -14.02 -3.33 -10.81
C GLN A 53 -13.52 -4.74 -10.53
N GLN A 54 -12.51 -4.89 -9.68
CA GLN A 54 -11.99 -6.19 -9.24
C GLN A 54 -12.72 -6.74 -8.00
N GLY A 55 -13.67 -6.00 -7.43
CA GLY A 55 -14.38 -6.39 -6.21
C GLY A 55 -13.56 -6.30 -4.93
N ILE A 56 -12.48 -5.50 -4.93
CA ILE A 56 -11.59 -5.31 -3.78
C ILE A 56 -11.76 -3.89 -3.20
N GLU A 57 -11.47 -3.73 -1.92
CA GLU A 57 -11.62 -2.45 -1.23
C GLU A 57 -10.35 -1.59 -1.39
N TYR A 58 -10.52 -0.31 -1.73
CA TYR A 58 -9.44 0.68 -1.82
C TYR A 58 -9.45 1.59 -0.60
N LEU A 59 -8.30 1.82 0.02
CA LEU A 59 -8.12 2.77 1.12
C LEU A 59 -6.92 3.68 0.85
N SER A 60 -7.16 4.99 0.77
CA SER A 60 -6.09 5.99 0.76
C SER A 60 -5.80 6.43 2.19
N GLU A 61 -4.66 6.03 2.74
CA GLU A 61 -4.31 6.33 4.13
C GLU A 61 -3.11 7.27 4.22
N LYS A 62 -3.41 8.57 4.23
CA LYS A 62 -2.40 9.63 4.30
C LYS A 62 -1.53 9.53 5.56
N THR A 63 -2.06 8.97 6.66
CA THR A 63 -1.32 8.80 7.92
C THR A 63 -0.13 7.86 7.74
N LEU A 64 -0.19 6.94 6.77
CA LEU A 64 0.93 6.06 6.39
C LEU A 64 1.79 6.65 5.25
N GLY A 65 1.49 7.88 4.83
CA GLY A 65 2.31 8.69 3.95
C GLY A 65 3.69 9.00 4.54
N ASN A 66 4.55 9.59 3.72
CA ASN A 66 5.90 9.96 4.13
C ASN A 66 6.22 11.41 3.73
N ILE A 67 6.60 12.22 4.72
CA ILE A 67 7.00 13.63 4.53
C ILE A 67 8.52 13.85 4.62
N SER A 68 9.32 12.81 4.87
CA SER A 68 10.78 12.95 5.03
C SER A 68 11.52 13.26 3.71
N GLY A 69 10.90 12.95 2.57
CA GLY A 69 11.56 13.01 1.25
C GLY A 69 12.64 11.93 1.04
N THR A 70 12.76 10.97 1.97
CA THR A 70 13.75 9.87 1.92
C THR A 70 13.04 8.52 2.07
N SER A 71 13.78 7.42 2.08
CA SER A 71 13.22 6.10 2.41
C SER A 71 12.77 5.98 3.87
N HIS A 72 13.27 6.85 4.77
CA HIS A 72 12.91 6.82 6.17
C HIS A 72 11.46 7.29 6.36
N TRP A 73 10.63 6.50 7.05
CA TRP A 73 9.22 6.81 7.19
C TRP A 73 8.99 7.86 8.27
N VAL A 74 8.48 9.03 7.86
CA VAL A 74 7.95 10.06 8.75
C VAL A 74 6.52 10.36 8.35
N SER A 75 5.57 9.98 9.21
CA SER A 75 4.15 10.22 8.99
C SER A 75 3.80 11.72 9.01
N PRO A 76 2.85 12.18 8.18
CA PRO A 76 2.28 13.53 8.30
C PRO A 76 1.38 13.71 9.54
N GLU A 77 0.87 12.63 10.15
CA GLU A 77 -0.04 12.64 11.31
C GLU A 77 0.42 11.60 12.36
N PRO A 78 1.60 11.80 12.98
CA PRO A 78 2.23 10.82 13.86
C PRO A 78 1.35 10.40 15.04
N GLU A 79 0.49 11.28 15.55
CA GLU A 79 -0.42 11.01 16.66
C GLU A 79 -1.53 10.00 16.33
N LYS A 80 -1.77 9.72 15.03
CA LYS A 80 -2.80 8.80 14.55
C LYS A 80 -2.23 7.49 14.03
N VAL A 81 -0.90 7.40 13.86
CA VAL A 81 -0.22 6.26 13.26
C VAL A 81 -0.59 4.95 13.97
N ASP A 82 -0.48 4.92 15.29
CA ASP A 82 -0.74 3.70 16.06
C ASP A 82 -2.17 3.21 15.88
N GLN A 83 -3.15 4.11 15.91
CA GLN A 83 -4.56 3.76 15.72
C GLN A 83 -4.81 3.20 14.31
N VAL A 84 -4.26 3.86 13.29
CA VAL A 84 -4.40 3.44 11.88
C VAL A 84 -3.74 2.08 11.64
N LEU A 85 -2.54 1.86 12.16
CA LEU A 85 -1.84 0.58 12.06
C LEU A 85 -2.63 -0.54 12.74
N GLN A 86 -3.20 -0.28 13.91
CA GLN A 86 -4.05 -1.26 14.62
C GLN A 86 -5.31 -1.62 13.82
N ASP A 87 -5.96 -0.65 13.19
CA ASP A 87 -7.16 -0.92 12.40
C ASP A 87 -6.87 -1.68 11.11
N ILE A 88 -5.73 -1.41 10.46
CA ILE A 88 -5.25 -2.19 9.33
C ILE A 88 -4.81 -3.59 9.77
N ALA A 89 -4.11 -3.72 10.91
CA ALA A 89 -3.70 -5.00 11.46
C ALA A 89 -4.89 -5.92 11.75
N LYS A 90 -5.98 -5.38 12.33
CA LYS A 90 -7.24 -6.12 12.53
C LYS A 90 -7.80 -6.65 11.21
N LYS A 91 -7.80 -5.84 10.14
CA LYS A 91 -8.23 -6.27 8.81
C LYS A 91 -7.32 -7.37 8.27
N ALA A 92 -6.00 -7.19 8.39
CA ALA A 92 -5.01 -8.13 7.89
C ALA A 92 -5.08 -9.51 8.55
N GLN A 93 -5.62 -9.66 9.77
CA GLN A 93 -5.67 -10.96 10.46
C GLN A 93 -6.37 -12.07 9.66
N SER A 94 -7.43 -11.74 8.93
CA SER A 94 -8.21 -12.72 8.15
C SER A 94 -8.22 -12.45 6.65
N LYS A 95 -7.51 -11.41 6.19
CA LYS A 95 -7.56 -10.94 4.81
C LYS A 95 -6.17 -10.67 4.23
N THR A 96 -6.05 -10.63 2.91
CA THR A 96 -4.82 -10.26 2.22
C THR A 96 -4.80 -8.76 1.95
N VAL A 97 -3.76 -8.09 2.43
CA VAL A 97 -3.59 -6.64 2.31
C VAL A 97 -2.41 -6.35 1.39
N LEU A 98 -2.60 -5.45 0.42
CA LEU A 98 -1.55 -4.98 -0.48
C LEU A 98 -1.29 -3.48 -0.24
N LEU A 99 -0.07 -3.15 0.15
CA LEU A 99 0.41 -1.78 0.31
C LEU A 99 0.94 -1.25 -1.02
N LEU A 100 0.40 -0.13 -1.48
CA LEU A 100 0.77 0.51 -2.74
C LEU A 100 1.60 1.78 -2.49
N CYS A 101 2.72 1.92 -3.21
CA CYS A 101 3.47 3.18 -3.29
C CYS A 101 3.95 3.47 -4.72
N ALA A 102 4.54 4.64 -4.93
CA ALA A 102 5.04 5.10 -6.23
C ALA A 102 6.41 4.54 -6.60
N GLU A 103 7.32 4.43 -5.64
CA GLU A 103 8.69 3.95 -5.89
C GLU A 103 8.66 2.46 -6.27
N MET A 104 9.33 2.08 -7.36
CA MET A 104 9.37 0.69 -7.80
C MET A 104 10.25 -0.14 -6.86
N ASP A 105 11.43 0.39 -6.52
CA ASP A 105 12.39 -0.28 -5.64
C ASP A 105 11.98 -0.16 -4.17
N TYR A 106 11.60 -1.28 -3.55
CA TYR A 106 11.17 -1.27 -2.15
C TYR A 106 12.31 -0.88 -1.20
N HIS A 107 13.58 -1.15 -1.52
CA HIS A 107 14.72 -0.77 -0.67
C HIS A 107 14.86 0.74 -0.49
N ARG A 108 14.23 1.53 -1.38
CA ARG A 108 14.30 2.99 -1.39
C ARG A 108 12.99 3.64 -0.98
N CYS A 109 12.06 2.87 -0.41
CA CYS A 109 10.71 3.32 -0.15
C CYS A 109 10.29 3.09 1.31
N HIS A 110 9.60 4.08 1.88
CA HIS A 110 9.05 4.01 3.24
C HIS A 110 8.02 2.90 3.44
N ARG A 111 7.45 2.36 2.35
CA ARG A 111 6.44 1.28 2.43
C ARG A 111 6.97 0.04 3.14
N VAL A 112 8.29 -0.16 3.16
CA VAL A 112 8.93 -1.27 3.88
C VAL A 112 8.76 -1.08 5.38
N GLU A 113 9.11 0.09 5.92
CA GLU A 113 8.95 0.39 7.35
C GLU A 113 7.47 0.27 7.78
N VAL A 114 6.53 0.71 6.94
CA VAL A 114 5.08 0.53 7.18
C VAL A 114 4.71 -0.96 7.21
N ALA A 115 5.22 -1.76 6.27
CA ALA A 115 4.95 -3.19 6.20
C ALA A 115 5.53 -3.93 7.43
N GLU A 116 6.75 -3.58 7.84
CA GLU A 116 7.41 -4.11 9.03
C GLU A 116 6.60 -3.82 10.30
N LYS A 117 6.08 -2.59 10.45
CA LYS A 117 5.19 -2.26 11.56
C LYS A 117 3.90 -3.05 11.56
N LEU A 118 3.31 -3.31 10.39
CA LEU A 118 2.14 -4.19 10.30
C LEU A 118 2.49 -5.65 10.59
N GLN A 119 3.68 -6.12 10.21
CA GLN A 119 4.16 -7.45 10.55
C GLN A 119 4.39 -7.61 12.05
N GLU A 120 4.98 -6.63 12.74
CA GLU A 120 5.15 -6.65 14.20
C GLU A 120 3.79 -6.84 14.92
N LEU A 121 2.72 -6.22 14.39
CA LEU A 121 1.38 -6.31 14.97
C LEU A 121 0.63 -7.60 14.62
N THR A 122 0.81 -8.11 13.39
CA THR A 122 0.01 -9.22 12.85
C THR A 122 0.73 -10.55 12.84
N HIS A 123 2.06 -10.55 12.98
CA HIS A 123 2.97 -11.68 12.80
C HIS A 123 2.85 -12.36 11.42
N GLN A 124 2.35 -11.64 10.41
CA GLN A 124 2.19 -12.17 9.06
C GLN A 124 3.43 -11.96 8.20
N PRO A 125 3.70 -12.85 7.24
CA PRO A 125 4.80 -12.67 6.31
C PRO A 125 4.56 -11.45 5.40
N ILE A 126 5.65 -10.76 5.09
CA ILE A 126 5.70 -9.69 4.09
C ILE A 126 6.21 -10.28 2.78
N ASN A 127 5.52 -9.99 1.67
CA ASN A 127 5.99 -10.30 0.33
C ASN A 127 6.14 -9.01 -0.50
N HIS A 128 7.35 -8.72 -0.97
CA HIS A 128 7.65 -7.57 -1.81
C HIS A 128 7.52 -7.96 -3.28
N LEU A 129 6.43 -7.54 -3.92
CA LEU A 129 6.11 -7.84 -5.31
C LEU A 129 6.90 -6.92 -6.25
N GLN A 130 7.35 -7.46 -7.39
CA GLN A 130 8.27 -6.77 -8.32
C GLN A 130 7.67 -6.43 -9.67
#